data_AF-A0A7V2W6G5-F1
#
_entry.id   AF-A0A7V2W6G5-F1
#
_cell.length_a   1.000
_cell.length_b   1.000
_cell.length_c   1.000
_cell.angle_alpha   90.00
_cell.angle_beta   90.00
_cell.angle_gamma   90.00
#
_symmetry.space_group_name_H-M   'P 1'
#
loop_
_entity.id
_entity.type
_entity.pdbx_description
1 polymer ?
#
loop_
_entity_poly.entity_id
_entity_poly.type
_entity_poly.pdbx_seq_one_letter_code
_entity_poly.pdbx_strand_id
1 'polypeptide(L)'
;MKNITFFLQISTLVFFISSASGQTLNCDCTHVAIRKVTARSGLSLRSAPSLDSTKLTIIPFGAKVQVGYGFDSELDRVEGISGTWVIARYEGKEGYLFDGFLEKTSAYSIFLDVEMNMPLYVEAPLSGLFAADELHSGYQQFDLRELAIDTVVWDDGVDSYTYPEVKLEGEKYPSYFFTGIPTDKPVLEGHYFTYDKSALYPGSIRSFYFNNDKYTIFATGNVVETETSPGNDWHKTTIHNYQLILEKRSPDAVERQVIYKNDSIEVADWGAMGIVNLRFAGDLDQDGKPDLVLENSFGKGYYVLLLLSSEAEKGYLVKLVYLKGMSCC
;
A
#
# COMPACT_ATOMS: atom_id res chain seq x y z
N MET A 1 -85.64 -9.30 25.91
CA MET A 1 -84.68 -8.83 24.90
C MET A 1 -83.85 -7.70 25.49
N LYS A 2 -82.57 -7.96 25.78
CA LYS A 2 -81.41 -7.05 25.64
C LYS A 2 -80.21 -7.70 26.33
N ASN A 3 -79.35 -8.29 25.51
CA ASN A 3 -78.00 -8.72 25.87
C ASN A 3 -77.14 -7.48 26.04
N ILE A 4 -76.35 -7.39 27.11
CA ILE A 4 -75.21 -6.47 27.19
C ILE A 4 -73.98 -7.30 27.51
N THR A 5 -73.12 -7.35 26.49
CA THR A 5 -71.88 -8.12 26.42
C THR A 5 -70.74 -7.36 27.10
N PHE A 6 -69.94 -8.10 27.85
CA PHE A 6 -68.69 -7.72 28.48
C PHE A 6 -67.65 -7.29 27.42
N PHE A 7 -67.04 -6.11 27.53
CA PHE A 7 -65.88 -5.71 26.70
C PHE A 7 -64.60 -5.80 27.56
N LEU A 8 -63.72 -6.72 27.17
CA LEU A 8 -62.37 -6.89 27.70
C LEU A 8 -61.42 -6.00 26.87
N GLN A 9 -60.85 -4.95 27.47
CA GLN A 9 -59.80 -4.16 26.81
C GLN A 9 -58.46 -4.87 26.96
N ILE A 10 -57.91 -5.36 25.85
CA ILE A 10 -56.54 -5.84 25.75
C ILE A 10 -55.67 -4.62 25.42
N SER A 11 -54.83 -4.21 26.38
CA SER A 11 -53.79 -3.19 26.18
C SER A 11 -52.57 -3.85 25.54
N THR A 12 -52.33 -3.55 24.27
CA THR A 12 -51.14 -3.98 23.54
C THR A 12 -49.97 -3.05 23.90
N LEU A 13 -49.05 -3.54 24.73
CA LEU A 13 -47.80 -2.87 25.06
C LEU A 13 -46.85 -2.96 23.86
N VAL A 14 -46.75 -1.88 23.08
CA VAL A 14 -45.80 -1.77 21.97
C VAL A 14 -44.42 -1.43 22.56
N PHE A 15 -43.52 -2.42 22.59
CA PHE A 15 -42.10 -2.19 22.86
C PHE A 15 -41.51 -1.41 21.68
N PHE A 16 -41.21 -0.13 21.90
CA PHE A 16 -40.29 0.61 21.04
C PHE A 16 -38.90 0.00 21.21
N ILE A 17 -38.55 -0.93 20.32
CA ILE A 17 -37.16 -1.34 20.14
C ILE A 17 -36.48 -0.13 19.48
N SER A 18 -35.79 0.66 20.29
CA SER A 18 -34.80 1.60 19.79
C SER A 18 -33.73 0.78 19.09
N SER A 19 -33.85 0.62 17.77
CA SER A 19 -32.73 0.25 16.93
C SER A 19 -31.71 1.37 17.08
N ALA A 20 -30.74 1.17 17.98
CA ALA A 20 -29.46 1.81 17.86
C ALA A 20 -28.96 1.40 16.46
N SER A 21 -29.14 2.30 15.49
CA SER A 21 -28.43 2.25 14.24
C SER A 21 -26.97 2.24 14.62
N GLY A 22 -26.37 1.05 14.69
CA GLY A 22 -24.93 0.93 14.69
C GLY A 22 -24.47 1.73 13.49
N GLN A 23 -23.80 2.84 13.73
CA GLN A 23 -23.12 3.55 12.68
C GLN A 23 -22.21 2.51 12.04
N THR A 24 -22.52 2.12 10.82
CA THR A 24 -21.56 1.42 10.00
C THR A 24 -20.37 2.36 9.92
N LEU A 25 -19.25 1.96 10.52
CA LEU A 25 -17.95 2.54 10.23
C LEU A 25 -17.77 2.38 8.72
N ASN A 26 -18.21 3.38 7.95
CA ASN A 26 -17.81 3.55 6.57
C ASN A 26 -16.38 4.10 6.66
N CYS A 27 -15.45 3.22 7.01
CA CYS A 27 -14.06 3.52 6.88
C CYS A 27 -13.77 3.41 5.38
N ASP A 28 -13.67 4.57 4.72
CA ASP A 28 -13.09 4.65 3.40
C ASP A 28 -11.60 4.30 3.58
N CYS A 29 -11.31 2.99 3.59
CA CYS A 29 -9.98 2.41 3.77
C CYS A 29 -9.16 2.60 2.49
N THR A 30 -9.13 3.83 1.99
CA THR A 30 -8.49 4.18 0.71
C THR A 30 -6.98 4.08 0.79
N HIS A 31 -6.44 4.12 2.00
CA HIS A 31 -5.03 4.01 2.28
C HIS A 31 -4.80 2.94 3.34
N VAL A 32 -4.31 1.77 2.91
CA VAL A 32 -3.93 0.67 3.81
C VAL A 32 -2.44 0.33 3.66
N ALA A 33 -1.78 0.08 4.79
CA ALA A 33 -0.46 -0.53 4.88
C ALA A 33 -0.59 -2.00 5.29
N ILE A 34 0.25 -2.90 4.75
CA ILE A 34 0.31 -4.28 5.25
C ILE A 34 1.39 -4.37 6.32
N ARG A 35 1.01 -4.71 7.56
CA ARG A 35 1.96 -4.88 8.69
C ARG A 35 1.92 -6.32 9.20
N LYS A 36 3.05 -6.79 9.74
CA LYS A 36 3.18 -8.13 10.33
C LYS A 36 2.92 -8.08 11.84
N VAL A 37 2.20 -9.05 12.38
CA VAL A 37 2.00 -9.17 13.84
C VAL A 37 3.29 -9.64 14.52
N THR A 38 3.75 -8.89 15.52
CA THR A 38 4.97 -9.18 16.30
C THR A 38 4.67 -9.75 17.69
N ALA A 39 3.42 -9.67 18.18
CA ALA A 39 3.00 -10.31 19.43
C ALA A 39 3.06 -11.84 19.34
N ARG A 40 3.90 -12.49 20.16
CA ARG A 40 4.09 -13.96 20.16
C ARG A 40 2.81 -14.74 20.47
N SER A 41 1.92 -14.18 21.28
CA SER A 41 0.60 -14.74 21.61
C SER A 41 -0.46 -14.51 20.53
N GLY A 42 -0.11 -13.86 19.42
CA GLY A 42 -1.06 -13.26 18.51
C GLY A 42 -1.61 -11.93 19.01
N LEU A 43 -2.26 -11.19 18.11
CA LEU A 43 -2.81 -9.87 18.34
C LEU A 43 -4.33 -9.88 18.19
N SER A 44 -5.05 -9.31 19.15
CA SER A 44 -6.52 -9.33 19.15
C SER A 44 -7.08 -8.22 18.27
N LEU A 45 -7.87 -8.58 17.24
CA LEU A 45 -8.70 -7.63 16.49
C LEU A 45 -9.97 -7.36 17.29
N ARG A 46 -10.30 -6.09 17.49
CA ARG A 46 -11.36 -5.67 18.42
C ARG A 46 -12.41 -4.79 17.76
N SER A 47 -13.60 -4.72 18.35
CA SER A 47 -14.70 -3.92 17.80
C SER A 47 -14.56 -2.41 18.05
N ALA A 48 -13.69 -1.99 18.96
CA ALA A 48 -13.40 -0.60 19.28
C ALA A 48 -11.93 -0.45 19.72
N PRO A 49 -11.35 0.77 19.71
CA PRO A 49 -9.95 1.02 20.10
C PRO A 49 -9.76 0.97 21.63
N SER A 50 -10.01 -0.20 22.24
CA SER A 50 -9.92 -0.40 23.69
C SER A 50 -9.77 -1.88 24.04
N LEU A 51 -9.04 -2.18 25.13
CA LEU A 51 -8.90 -3.52 25.68
C LEU A 51 -10.20 -4.12 26.24
N ASP A 52 -11.19 -3.28 26.56
CA ASP A 52 -12.47 -3.72 27.12
C ASP A 52 -13.51 -4.06 26.04
N SER A 53 -13.20 -3.73 24.79
CA SER A 53 -14.10 -3.98 23.67
C SER A 53 -14.09 -5.44 23.21
N THR A 54 -15.16 -5.84 22.53
CA THR A 54 -15.37 -7.20 22.04
C THR A 54 -14.22 -7.64 21.14
N LYS A 55 -13.64 -8.80 21.45
CA LYS A 55 -12.64 -9.45 20.60
C LYS A 55 -13.33 -10.12 19.41
N LEU A 56 -13.04 -9.64 18.20
CA LEU A 56 -13.60 -10.16 16.95
C LEU A 56 -12.84 -11.40 16.45
N THR A 57 -11.51 -11.39 16.59
CA THR A 57 -10.63 -12.52 16.29
C THR A 57 -9.24 -12.34 16.94
N ILE A 58 -8.40 -13.37 16.86
CA ILE A 58 -6.97 -13.30 17.18
C ILE A 58 -6.18 -13.53 15.89
N ILE A 59 -5.32 -12.59 15.56
CA ILE A 59 -4.42 -12.63 14.43
C ILE A 59 -3.11 -13.32 14.88
N PRO A 60 -2.71 -14.45 14.28
CA PRO A 60 -1.53 -15.18 14.71
C PRO A 60 -0.22 -14.38 14.62
N PHE A 61 0.76 -14.73 15.46
CA PHE A 61 2.12 -14.22 15.33
C PHE A 61 2.66 -14.42 13.90
N GLY A 62 3.23 -13.37 13.33
CA GLY A 62 3.80 -13.38 11.99
C GLY A 62 2.79 -13.30 10.85
N ALA A 63 1.48 -13.29 11.13
CA ALA A 63 0.48 -13.06 10.10
C ALA A 63 0.52 -11.60 9.61
N LYS A 64 0.15 -11.40 8.33
CA LYS A 64 0.06 -10.08 7.70
C LYS A 64 -1.36 -9.54 7.85
N VAL A 65 -1.49 -8.25 8.12
CA VAL A 65 -2.77 -7.57 8.32
C VAL A 65 -2.81 -6.26 7.54
N GLN A 66 -3.96 -5.94 6.94
CA GLN A 66 -4.23 -4.63 6.34
C GLN A 66 -4.53 -3.64 7.45
N VAL A 67 -3.81 -2.54 7.50
CA VAL A 67 -3.94 -1.49 8.52
C VAL A 67 -4.27 -0.19 7.82
N GLY A 68 -5.43 0.39 8.13
CA GLY A 68 -5.80 1.70 7.64
C GLY A 68 -4.98 2.80 8.30
N TYR A 69 -4.69 3.87 7.54
CA TYR A 69 -4.21 5.11 8.13
C TYR A 69 -5.38 5.79 8.85
N GLY A 70 -5.35 5.75 10.18
CA GLY A 70 -6.26 6.55 11.00
C GLY A 70 -5.65 7.92 11.23
N PHE A 71 -6.30 8.97 10.72
CA PHE A 71 -6.10 10.32 11.22
C PHE A 71 -6.71 10.35 12.64
N ASP A 72 -5.95 10.81 13.63
CA ASP A 72 -6.37 10.96 15.04
C ASP A 72 -6.55 9.67 15.87
N SER A 73 -5.47 8.89 16.02
CA SER A 73 -5.40 7.88 17.09
C SER A 73 -4.58 8.40 18.27
N GLU A 74 -5.20 8.50 19.45
CA GLU A 74 -4.49 8.89 20.68
C GLU A 74 -3.45 7.83 21.06
N LEU A 75 -2.31 8.29 21.58
CA LEU A 75 -1.29 7.43 22.15
C LEU A 75 -1.85 6.69 23.37
N ASP A 76 -1.73 5.36 23.34
CA ASP A 76 -2.15 4.47 24.41
C ASP A 76 -0.98 3.53 24.81
N ARG A 77 -1.17 2.79 25.90
CA ARG A 77 -0.18 1.86 26.44
C ARG A 77 -0.81 0.51 26.78
N VAL A 78 -0.46 -0.50 26.01
CA VAL A 78 -0.90 -1.88 26.23
C VAL A 78 0.30 -2.73 26.63
N GLU A 79 0.20 -3.42 27.77
CA GLU A 79 1.27 -4.30 28.29
C GLU A 79 2.64 -3.61 28.40
N GLY A 80 2.64 -2.31 28.71
CA GLY A 80 3.87 -1.51 28.86
C GLY A 80 4.45 -0.98 27.55
N ILE A 81 3.91 -1.37 26.39
CA ILE A 81 4.30 -0.91 25.06
C ILE A 81 3.43 0.28 24.67
N SER A 82 4.06 1.36 24.23
CA SER A 82 3.37 2.54 23.68
C SER A 82 3.06 2.32 22.21
N GLY A 83 1.90 2.81 21.78
CA GLY A 83 1.41 2.72 20.41
C GLY A 83 0.05 3.40 20.29
N THR A 84 -0.60 3.22 19.16
CA THR A 84 -1.95 3.74 18.94
C THR A 84 -2.88 2.61 18.50
N TRP A 85 -4.19 2.89 18.51
CA TRP A 85 -5.18 1.99 17.95
C TRP A 85 -5.44 2.32 16.49
N VAL A 86 -5.20 1.35 15.62
CA VAL A 86 -5.35 1.47 14.18
C VAL A 86 -6.50 0.61 13.68
N ILE A 87 -7.25 1.11 12.70
CA ILE A 87 -8.25 0.31 11.99
C ILE A 87 -7.51 -0.74 11.16
N ALA A 88 -8.04 -1.95 11.12
CA ALA A 88 -7.41 -3.06 10.43
C ALA A 88 -8.41 -4.07 9.89
N ARG A 89 -8.01 -4.77 8.82
CA ARG A 89 -8.77 -5.83 8.18
C ARG A 89 -7.96 -7.12 8.09
N TYR A 90 -8.55 -8.22 8.56
CA TYR A 90 -7.96 -9.56 8.55
C TYR A 90 -9.03 -10.60 8.27
N GLU A 91 -8.83 -11.44 7.24
CA GLU A 91 -9.75 -12.52 6.84
C GLU A 91 -11.21 -12.05 6.69
N GLY A 92 -11.42 -10.89 6.06
CA GLY A 92 -12.75 -10.31 5.84
C GLY A 92 -13.40 -9.68 7.07
N LYS A 93 -12.75 -9.69 8.25
CA LYS A 93 -13.19 -8.97 9.45
C LYS A 93 -12.47 -7.63 9.54
N GLU A 94 -13.22 -6.59 9.90
CA GLU A 94 -12.71 -5.24 10.14
C GLU A 94 -12.87 -4.86 11.61
N GLY A 95 -11.90 -4.15 12.16
CA GLY A 95 -11.90 -3.72 13.56
C GLY A 95 -10.64 -2.91 13.91
N TYR A 96 -10.29 -2.84 15.18
CA TYR A 96 -9.14 -2.10 15.70
C TYR A 96 -8.05 -3.04 16.22
N LEU A 97 -6.80 -2.68 15.98
CA LEU A 97 -5.59 -3.32 16.53
C LEU A 97 -4.74 -2.30 17.27
N PHE A 98 -4.04 -2.76 18.30
CA PHE A 98 -2.99 -1.94 18.93
C PHE A 98 -1.68 -2.10 18.15
N ASP A 99 -1.21 -1.00 17.57
CA ASP A 99 -0.13 -1.00 16.57
C ASP A 99 1.26 -1.23 17.17
N GLY A 100 1.41 -1.08 18.49
CA GLY A 100 2.65 -1.39 19.22
C GLY A 100 3.06 -2.88 19.12
N PHE A 101 2.13 -3.75 18.69
CA PHE A 101 2.36 -5.17 18.40
C PHE A 101 2.39 -5.49 16.91
N LEU A 102 2.52 -4.48 16.07
CA LEU A 102 2.77 -4.61 14.66
C LEU A 102 4.24 -4.29 14.39
N GLU A 103 4.79 -4.87 13.32
CA GLU A 103 6.10 -4.49 12.81
C GLU A 103 6.11 -2.98 12.56
N LYS A 104 7.13 -2.28 13.06
CA LYS A 104 7.21 -0.82 12.97
C LYS A 104 7.09 -0.37 11.52
N THR A 105 6.42 0.76 11.33
CA THR A 105 6.41 1.44 10.03
C THR A 105 7.84 1.73 9.62
N SER A 106 8.14 1.47 8.36
CA SER A 106 9.45 1.68 7.78
C SER A 106 9.88 3.14 7.89
N ALA A 107 11.18 3.39 8.02
CA ALA A 107 11.74 4.74 7.89
C ALA A 107 11.56 5.29 6.46
N TYR A 108 11.26 4.41 5.51
CA TYR A 108 11.09 4.72 4.11
C TYR A 108 9.60 4.81 3.74
N SER A 109 9.26 5.85 2.98
CA SER A 109 7.95 6.00 2.32
C SER A 109 8.17 6.38 0.86
N ILE A 110 7.22 6.01 0.00
CA ILE A 110 7.16 6.47 -1.40
C ILE A 110 5.75 7.01 -1.70
N PHE A 111 5.69 8.11 -2.45
CA PHE A 111 4.45 8.77 -2.89
C PHE A 111 4.49 9.02 -4.41
N LEU A 112 3.32 8.99 -5.04
CA LEU A 112 3.14 9.36 -6.46
C LEU A 112 2.68 10.82 -6.60
N ASP A 113 2.87 11.38 -7.80
CA ASP A 113 2.52 12.76 -8.19
C ASP A 113 1.10 13.20 -7.77
N VAL A 114 0.12 12.31 -7.90
CA VAL A 114 -1.29 12.57 -7.59
C VAL A 114 -1.60 12.74 -6.08
N GLU A 115 -0.68 12.42 -5.17
CA GLU A 115 -0.90 12.50 -3.73
C GLU A 115 -0.64 13.89 -3.11
N MET A 116 -0.04 14.81 -3.87
CA MET A 116 0.44 16.09 -3.32
C MET A 116 -0.63 17.16 -3.09
N ASN A 117 -1.86 16.93 -3.56
CA ASN A 117 -3.00 17.77 -3.20
C ASN A 117 -3.61 17.42 -1.83
N MET A 118 -3.00 16.49 -1.08
CA MET A 118 -3.39 16.15 0.28
C MET A 118 -2.37 16.67 1.31
N PRO A 119 -2.79 17.02 2.53
CA PRO A 119 -1.87 17.38 3.61
C PRO A 119 -0.89 16.24 3.89
N LEU A 120 0.35 16.43 3.43
CA LEU A 120 1.43 15.47 3.55
C LEU A 120 2.03 15.57 4.96
N TYR A 121 1.54 14.80 5.93
CA TYR A 121 2.19 14.71 7.24
C TYR A 121 3.51 13.93 7.11
N VAL A 122 4.58 14.63 6.77
CA VAL A 122 5.92 14.04 6.64
C VAL A 122 6.74 14.40 7.87
N GLU A 123 7.07 13.41 8.69
CA GLU A 123 7.95 13.58 9.86
C GLU A 123 9.46 13.51 9.50
N ALA A 124 9.78 13.29 8.23
CA ALA A 124 11.13 13.11 7.71
C ALA A 124 11.40 14.01 6.49
N PRO A 125 12.67 14.33 6.18
CA PRO A 125 13.02 15.05 4.96
C PRO A 125 12.44 14.33 3.74
N LEU A 126 11.73 15.09 2.90
CA LEU A 126 11.14 14.60 1.67
C LEU A 126 12.16 14.75 0.54
N SER A 127 12.30 13.74 -0.29
CA SER A 127 13.17 13.76 -1.47
C SER A 127 12.35 13.47 -2.72
N GLY A 128 12.69 14.11 -3.83
CA GLY A 128 12.09 13.88 -5.15
C GLY A 128 13.07 13.22 -6.08
N LEU A 129 12.60 12.23 -6.85
CA LEU A 129 13.35 11.61 -7.94
C LEU A 129 12.91 12.21 -9.26
N PHE A 130 13.78 13.04 -9.85
CA PHE A 130 13.50 13.76 -11.08
C PHE A 130 14.12 13.02 -12.27
N ALA A 131 13.30 12.68 -13.26
CA ALA A 131 13.80 12.22 -14.55
C ALA A 131 14.63 13.33 -15.23
N ALA A 132 15.92 13.08 -15.47
CA ALA A 132 16.80 14.02 -16.16
C ALA A 132 16.75 13.80 -17.67
N ASP A 133 17.54 12.86 -18.18
CA ASP A 133 17.70 12.54 -19.60
C ASP A 133 17.60 11.02 -19.83
N GLU A 134 16.93 10.61 -20.90
CA GLU A 134 16.97 9.21 -21.35
C GLU A 134 18.34 8.94 -21.98
N LEU A 135 19.09 7.97 -21.43
CA LEU A 135 20.43 7.65 -21.88
C LEU A 135 20.37 6.72 -23.10
N HIS A 136 19.80 5.52 -22.91
CA HIS A 136 19.65 4.49 -23.95
C HIS A 136 18.84 3.29 -23.46
N SER A 137 18.01 2.72 -24.33
CA SER A 137 17.31 1.42 -24.10
C SER A 137 16.54 1.34 -22.78
N GLY A 138 15.86 2.42 -22.37
CA GLY A 138 15.10 2.50 -21.12
C GLY A 138 15.96 2.74 -19.85
N TYR A 139 17.27 2.95 -20.00
CA TYR A 139 18.13 3.48 -18.95
C TYR A 139 17.99 5.01 -18.93
N GLN A 140 17.77 5.55 -17.73
CA GLN A 140 17.56 6.96 -17.51
C GLN A 140 18.43 7.43 -16.35
N GLN A 141 18.98 8.62 -16.50
CA GLN A 141 19.58 9.33 -15.38
C GLN A 141 18.49 10.02 -14.58
N PHE A 142 18.59 9.91 -13.26
CA PHE A 142 17.70 10.56 -12.33
C PHE A 142 18.47 11.47 -11.40
N ASP A 143 17.86 12.60 -11.06
CA ASP A 143 18.34 13.46 -10.00
C ASP A 143 17.48 13.23 -8.75
N LEU A 144 18.07 12.67 -7.70
CA LEU A 144 17.49 12.61 -6.37
C LEU A 144 17.85 13.89 -5.59
N ARG A 145 16.84 14.62 -5.13
CA ARG A 145 17.02 15.90 -4.44
C ARG A 145 16.11 15.99 -3.23
N GLU A 146 16.62 16.55 -2.15
CA GLU A 146 15.77 16.95 -1.03
C GLU A 146 14.82 18.08 -1.48
N LEU A 147 13.59 18.05 -1.00
CA LEU A 147 12.53 18.96 -1.35
C LEU A 147 12.19 19.86 -0.17
N ALA A 148 12.05 21.15 -0.44
CA ALA A 148 11.53 22.08 0.53
C ALA A 148 10.01 21.90 0.67
N ILE A 149 9.53 21.93 1.91
CA ILE A 149 8.10 21.91 2.24
C ILE A 149 7.74 23.30 2.76
N ASP A 150 6.85 23.98 2.06
CA ASP A 150 6.22 25.21 2.54
C ASP A 150 4.95 24.87 3.32
N THR A 151 4.52 25.77 4.20
CA THR A 151 3.23 25.67 4.87
C THR A 151 2.25 26.59 4.18
N VAL A 152 1.17 26.04 3.66
CA VAL A 152 0.13 26.79 2.95
C VAL A 152 -1.14 26.81 3.79
N VAL A 153 -1.76 27.98 3.84
CA VAL A 153 -3.04 28.21 4.48
C VAL A 153 -4.08 28.33 3.39
N TRP A 154 -4.99 27.35 3.33
CA TRP A 154 -6.19 27.41 2.52
C TRP A 154 -7.36 27.87 3.38
N ASP A 155 -8.04 28.91 2.94
CA ASP A 155 -9.17 29.51 3.63
C ASP A 155 -10.31 29.62 2.61
N ASP A 156 -11.42 28.91 2.86
CA ASP A 156 -12.60 28.95 2.00
C ASP A 156 -13.64 29.98 2.44
N GLY A 157 -13.30 30.80 3.43
CA GLY A 157 -14.17 31.80 4.05
C GLY A 157 -15.09 31.24 5.14
N VAL A 158 -15.07 29.93 5.38
CA VAL A 158 -15.79 29.25 6.47
C VAL A 158 -14.80 28.64 7.46
N ASP A 159 -13.81 27.92 6.95
CA ASP A 159 -12.76 27.26 7.70
C ASP A 159 -11.38 27.58 7.12
N SER A 160 -10.36 27.58 7.98
CA SER A 160 -8.96 27.71 7.59
C SER A 160 -8.22 26.41 7.87
N TYR A 161 -7.59 25.87 6.83
CA TYR A 161 -6.81 24.65 6.87
C TYR A 161 -5.36 24.99 6.57
N THR A 162 -4.47 24.55 7.44
CA THR A 162 -3.03 24.65 7.20
C THR A 162 -2.53 23.29 6.75
N TYR A 163 -1.89 23.22 5.59
CA TYR A 163 -1.27 21.99 5.10
C TYR A 163 0.12 22.23 4.53
N PRO A 164 1.02 21.23 4.64
CA PRO A 164 2.31 21.28 3.99
C PRO A 164 2.16 21.10 2.47
N GLU A 165 2.81 21.95 1.70
CA GLU A 165 2.90 21.86 0.24
C GLU A 165 4.37 21.78 -0.17
N VAL A 166 4.69 20.89 -1.11
CA VAL A 166 6.06 20.78 -1.62
C VAL A 166 6.35 21.95 -2.54
N LYS A 167 7.42 22.67 -2.25
CA LYS A 167 7.94 23.71 -3.11
C LYS A 167 8.77 23.09 -4.22
N LEU A 168 8.26 23.11 -5.45
CA LEU A 168 9.00 22.69 -6.63
C LEU A 168 9.78 23.88 -7.21
N GLU A 169 11.11 23.76 -7.27
CA GLU A 169 11.95 24.74 -7.95
C GLU A 169 11.94 24.47 -9.47
N GLY A 170 11.10 25.21 -10.21
CA GLY A 170 10.98 25.12 -11.67
C GLY A 170 9.76 24.33 -12.16
N GLU A 171 9.75 23.95 -13.46
CA GLU A 171 8.57 23.34 -14.12
C GLU A 171 8.54 21.80 -14.11
N LYS A 172 9.57 21.12 -13.61
CA LYS A 172 9.62 19.65 -13.62
C LYS A 172 9.08 19.08 -12.29
N TYR A 173 8.02 18.28 -12.37
CA TYR A 173 7.57 17.44 -11.26
C TYR A 173 8.47 16.21 -11.13
N PRO A 174 8.81 15.77 -9.91
CA PRO A 174 9.51 14.50 -9.74
C PRO A 174 8.59 13.34 -10.10
N SER A 175 9.17 12.24 -10.56
CA SER A 175 8.44 11.02 -10.88
C SER A 175 7.94 10.29 -9.63
N TYR A 176 8.66 10.43 -8.52
CA TYR A 176 8.34 9.84 -7.22
C TYR A 176 8.85 10.73 -6.09
N PHE A 177 8.17 10.70 -4.96
CA PHE A 177 8.62 11.28 -3.70
C PHE A 177 9.01 10.18 -2.73
N PHE A 178 10.04 10.42 -1.93
CA PHE A 178 10.54 9.46 -0.94
C PHE A 178 10.81 10.13 0.39
N THR A 179 10.71 9.36 1.48
CA THR A 179 11.34 9.70 2.76
C THR A 179 12.38 8.65 3.11
N GLY A 180 13.36 9.03 3.93
CA GLY A 180 14.35 8.10 4.48
C GLY A 180 15.44 7.64 3.51
N ILE A 181 15.35 7.98 2.22
CA ILE A 181 16.39 7.69 1.22
C ILE A 181 17.48 8.77 1.29
N PRO A 182 18.77 8.41 1.48
CA PRO A 182 19.88 9.38 1.48
C PRO A 182 20.05 10.10 0.14
N THR A 183 20.35 11.40 0.18
CA THR A 183 20.52 12.26 -1.01
C THR A 183 21.97 12.62 -1.31
N ASP A 184 22.92 11.98 -0.62
CA ASP A 184 24.35 12.36 -0.62
C ASP A 184 25.02 12.25 -2.00
N LYS A 185 24.54 11.36 -2.88
CA LYS A 185 24.87 11.39 -4.32
C LYS A 185 23.58 11.62 -5.11
N PRO A 186 23.36 12.84 -5.62
CA PRO A 186 22.07 13.20 -6.17
C PRO A 186 21.85 12.62 -7.57
N VAL A 187 22.87 12.08 -8.23
CA VAL A 187 22.72 11.49 -9.57
C VAL A 187 22.67 9.99 -9.45
N LEU A 188 21.55 9.42 -9.87
CA LEU A 188 21.29 7.99 -9.90
C LEU A 188 21.12 7.53 -11.34
N GLU A 189 21.51 6.29 -11.61
CA GLU A 189 21.17 5.63 -12.87
C GLU A 189 20.22 4.47 -12.58
N GLY A 190 19.20 4.34 -13.41
CA GLY A 190 18.23 3.27 -13.26
C GLY A 190 17.45 3.03 -14.54
N HIS A 191 16.79 1.88 -14.58
CA HIS A 191 15.80 1.58 -15.59
C HIS A 191 14.45 2.17 -15.20
N TYR A 192 13.90 2.98 -16.10
CA TYR A 192 12.53 3.45 -16.03
C TYR A 192 11.66 2.68 -17.01
N PHE A 193 10.46 2.29 -16.59
CA PHE A 193 9.53 1.60 -17.44
C PHE A 193 8.27 2.44 -17.62
N THR A 194 8.03 2.87 -18.86
CA THR A 194 6.79 3.54 -19.26
C THR A 194 5.58 2.63 -19.05
N TYR A 195 4.41 3.24 -18.88
CA TYR A 195 3.17 2.53 -18.52
C TYR A 195 2.88 1.33 -19.43
N ASP A 196 3.03 1.49 -20.75
CA ASP A 196 2.84 0.46 -21.77
C ASP A 196 3.81 -0.73 -21.69
N LYS A 197 5.00 -0.54 -21.08
CA LYS A 197 6.05 -1.56 -20.99
C LYS A 197 6.25 -2.11 -19.57
N SER A 198 5.64 -1.47 -18.58
CA SER A 198 5.79 -1.78 -17.16
C SER A 198 5.05 -3.04 -16.71
N ALA A 199 3.92 -3.38 -17.34
CA ALA A 199 3.06 -4.49 -16.93
C ALA A 199 3.70 -5.88 -17.12
N LEU A 200 3.67 -6.70 -16.07
CA LEU A 200 4.28 -8.03 -16.03
C LEU A 200 3.21 -9.14 -15.93
N TYR A 201 2.62 -9.47 -17.08
CA TYR A 201 1.73 -10.63 -17.23
C TYR A 201 2.50 -11.95 -17.04
N PRO A 202 1.86 -13.05 -16.63
CA PRO A 202 2.48 -14.37 -16.64
C PRO A 202 3.20 -14.67 -17.97
N GLY A 203 4.47 -15.09 -17.88
CA GLY A 203 5.36 -15.29 -19.03
C GLY A 203 6.17 -14.06 -19.46
N SER A 204 5.86 -12.88 -18.92
CA SER A 204 6.65 -11.67 -19.15
C SER A 204 8.03 -11.79 -18.52
N ILE A 205 9.03 -11.29 -19.24
CA ILE A 205 10.42 -11.22 -18.79
C ILE A 205 10.92 -9.79 -19.00
N ARG A 206 11.60 -9.25 -18.00
CA ARG A 206 12.37 -8.01 -18.08
C ARG A 206 13.76 -8.28 -17.53
N SER A 207 14.78 -7.77 -18.21
CA SER A 207 16.16 -7.89 -17.74
C SER A 207 16.84 -6.54 -17.77
N PHE A 208 17.74 -6.34 -16.82
CA PHE A 208 18.63 -5.21 -16.75
C PHE A 208 20.00 -5.65 -16.23
N TYR A 209 21.01 -4.81 -16.44
CA TYR A 209 22.34 -5.04 -15.89
C TYR A 209 22.61 -4.01 -14.81
N PHE A 210 23.25 -4.43 -13.73
CA PHE A 210 23.71 -3.55 -12.67
C PHE A 210 25.03 -4.09 -12.12
N ASN A 211 26.09 -3.28 -12.10
CA ASN A 211 27.42 -3.65 -11.62
C ASN A 211 27.92 -5.03 -12.12
N ASN A 212 27.81 -5.27 -13.44
CA ASN A 212 28.16 -6.52 -14.16
C ASN A 212 27.24 -7.73 -13.94
N ASP A 213 26.30 -7.65 -12.99
CA ASP A 213 25.33 -8.70 -12.78
C ASP A 213 24.10 -8.48 -13.66
N LYS A 214 23.55 -9.57 -14.20
CA LYS A 214 22.27 -9.52 -14.92
C LYS A 214 21.14 -9.81 -13.95
N TYR A 215 20.22 -8.86 -13.82
CA TYR A 215 18.97 -9.04 -13.10
C TYR A 215 17.86 -9.36 -14.09
N THR A 216 17.02 -10.32 -13.75
CA THR A 216 15.87 -10.72 -14.56
C THR A 216 14.65 -10.85 -13.68
N ILE A 217 13.63 -10.06 -13.99
CA ILE A 217 12.32 -10.16 -13.37
C ILE A 217 11.41 -10.91 -14.34
N PHE A 218 10.76 -11.97 -13.85
CA PHE A 218 9.77 -12.67 -14.63
C PHE A 218 8.53 -13.00 -13.79
N ALA A 219 7.38 -12.93 -14.44
CA ALA A 219 6.09 -13.19 -13.82
C ALA A 219 5.59 -14.59 -14.18
N THR A 220 5.02 -15.28 -13.20
CA THR A 220 4.33 -16.57 -13.38
C THR A 220 2.92 -16.47 -12.85
N GLY A 221 2.03 -17.33 -13.32
CA GLY A 221 0.65 -17.41 -12.88
C GLY A 221 -0.21 -18.13 -13.90
N ASN A 222 -1.41 -18.51 -13.51
CA ASN A 222 -2.37 -19.18 -14.37
C ASN A 222 -3.44 -18.17 -14.78
N VAL A 223 -3.48 -17.80 -16.07
CA VAL A 223 -4.56 -16.97 -16.61
C VAL A 223 -5.81 -17.84 -16.69
N VAL A 224 -6.85 -17.49 -15.94
CA VAL A 224 -8.07 -18.30 -15.80
C VAL A 224 -9.18 -17.79 -16.71
N GLU A 225 -9.35 -16.46 -16.79
CA GLU A 225 -10.42 -15.84 -17.56
C GLU A 225 -9.94 -14.54 -18.19
N THR A 226 -10.36 -14.32 -19.43
CA THR A 226 -10.22 -13.04 -20.12
C THR A 226 -11.57 -12.66 -20.69
N GLU A 227 -12.29 -11.76 -20.02
CA GLU A 227 -13.51 -11.18 -20.60
C GLU A 227 -13.11 -9.96 -21.43
N THR A 228 -13.51 -9.96 -22.71
CA THR A 228 -13.37 -8.82 -23.61
C THR A 228 -14.75 -8.24 -23.88
N SER A 229 -14.95 -6.96 -23.60
CA SER A 229 -16.23 -6.32 -23.84
C SER A 229 -16.44 -5.98 -25.31
N PRO A 230 -17.62 -6.29 -25.90
CA PRO A 230 -17.91 -5.89 -27.27
C PRO A 230 -18.04 -4.36 -27.37
N GLY A 231 -17.13 -3.71 -28.11
CA GLY A 231 -17.22 -2.29 -28.45
C GLY A 231 -16.36 -1.34 -27.61
N ASN A 232 -15.52 -1.87 -26.72
CA ASN A 232 -14.61 -1.08 -25.90
C ASN A 232 -13.33 -1.87 -25.57
N ASP A 233 -12.16 -1.23 -25.70
CA ASP A 233 -10.82 -1.86 -25.63
C ASP A 233 -10.40 -2.34 -24.23
N TRP A 234 -11.35 -2.56 -23.31
CA TRP A 234 -11.02 -3.07 -21.99
C TRP A 234 -11.06 -4.60 -21.96
N HIS A 235 -10.08 -5.14 -21.25
CA HIS A 235 -9.92 -6.57 -21.04
C HIS A 235 -9.86 -6.83 -19.54
N LYS A 236 -10.65 -7.79 -19.07
CA LYS A 236 -10.66 -8.22 -17.69
C LYS A 236 -9.89 -9.53 -17.58
N THR A 237 -8.74 -9.54 -16.92
CA THR A 237 -7.91 -10.74 -16.80
C THR A 237 -7.80 -11.19 -15.35
N THR A 238 -8.24 -12.42 -15.06
CA THR A 238 -8.10 -13.06 -13.75
C THR A 238 -6.89 -14.00 -13.77
N ILE A 239 -5.98 -13.84 -12.80
CA ILE A 239 -4.74 -14.63 -12.72
C ILE A 239 -4.63 -15.27 -11.34
N HIS A 240 -4.50 -16.60 -11.30
CA HIS A 240 -4.29 -17.35 -10.06
C HIS A 240 -2.81 -17.67 -9.84
N ASN A 241 -2.41 -17.76 -8.57
CA ASN A 241 -1.03 -18.08 -8.15
C ASN A 241 0.01 -17.15 -8.80
N TYR A 242 -0.30 -15.86 -8.88
CA TYR A 242 0.60 -14.90 -9.50
C TYR A 242 1.85 -14.74 -8.64
N GLN A 243 3.02 -14.83 -9.24
CA GLN A 243 4.29 -14.58 -8.57
C GLN A 243 5.18 -13.72 -9.45
N LEU A 244 5.90 -12.81 -8.80
CA LEU A 244 7.01 -12.08 -9.40
C LEU A 244 8.32 -12.60 -8.83
N ILE A 245 9.22 -13.03 -9.71
CA ILE A 245 10.49 -13.63 -9.34
C ILE A 245 11.62 -12.74 -9.84
N LEU A 246 12.51 -12.36 -8.93
CA LEU A 246 13.78 -11.70 -9.24
C LEU A 246 14.88 -12.74 -9.27
N GLU A 247 15.55 -12.87 -10.40
CA GLU A 247 16.79 -13.63 -10.57
C GLU A 247 17.96 -12.67 -10.72
N LYS A 248 19.02 -12.90 -9.95
CA LYS A 248 20.33 -12.30 -10.16
C LYS A 248 21.27 -13.36 -10.72
N ARG A 249 21.96 -13.02 -11.80
CA ARG A 249 22.97 -13.86 -12.43
C ARG A 249 24.30 -13.12 -12.47
N SER A 250 25.23 -13.64 -11.66
CA SER A 250 26.64 -13.30 -11.69
C SER A 250 27.40 -14.30 -12.56
N PRO A 251 28.68 -14.06 -12.91
CA PRO A 251 29.49 -15.02 -13.69
C PRO A 251 29.50 -16.44 -13.10
N ASP A 252 29.54 -16.54 -11.77
CA ASP A 252 29.72 -17.82 -11.07
C ASP A 252 28.50 -18.28 -10.25
N ALA A 253 27.43 -17.48 -10.20
CA ALA A 253 26.29 -17.73 -9.30
C ALA A 253 24.95 -17.29 -9.89
N VAL A 254 23.89 -17.99 -9.47
CA VAL A 254 22.50 -17.61 -9.75
C VAL A 254 21.73 -17.62 -8.44
N GLU A 255 21.10 -16.50 -8.13
CA GLU A 255 20.27 -16.31 -6.95
C GLU A 255 18.84 -15.98 -7.40
N ARG A 256 17.84 -16.51 -6.69
CA ARG A 256 16.42 -16.30 -7.02
C ARG A 256 15.61 -15.98 -5.77
N GLN A 257 14.73 -15.01 -5.90
CA GLN A 257 13.79 -14.62 -4.86
C GLN A 257 12.40 -14.39 -5.45
N VAL A 258 11.37 -14.93 -4.80
CA VAL A 258 10.00 -14.48 -5.04
C VAL A 258 9.80 -13.16 -4.30
N ILE A 259 9.65 -12.07 -5.05
CA ILE A 259 9.58 -10.70 -4.51
C ILE A 259 8.13 -10.21 -4.34
N TYR A 260 7.18 -10.85 -5.02
CA TYR A 260 5.75 -10.58 -4.85
C TYR A 260 4.93 -11.84 -5.12
N LYS A 261 3.83 -12.01 -4.38
CA LYS A 261 2.84 -13.06 -4.61
C LYS A 261 1.44 -12.46 -4.52
N ASN A 262 0.56 -12.90 -5.40
CA ASN A 262 -0.86 -12.67 -5.29
C ASN A 262 -1.61 -13.98 -5.52
N ASP A 263 -2.14 -14.50 -4.42
CA ASP A 263 -2.95 -15.72 -4.38
C ASP A 263 -4.46 -15.38 -4.39
N SER A 264 -4.83 -14.10 -4.53
CA SER A 264 -6.23 -13.69 -4.48
C SER A 264 -7.01 -14.17 -5.71
N ILE A 265 -8.25 -14.57 -5.46
CA ILE A 265 -9.22 -15.06 -6.44
C ILE A 265 -10.17 -13.92 -6.86
N GLU A 266 -9.90 -12.69 -6.41
CA GLU A 266 -10.74 -11.54 -6.75
C GLU A 266 -10.78 -11.33 -8.26
N VAL A 267 -12.01 -11.37 -8.79
CA VAL A 267 -12.25 -11.18 -10.21
C VAL A 267 -12.01 -9.72 -10.53
N ALA A 268 -11.26 -9.45 -11.60
CA ALA A 268 -10.93 -8.08 -11.95
C ALA A 268 -12.20 -7.24 -12.23
N ASP A 269 -12.41 -6.09 -11.61
CA ASP A 269 -13.51 -5.19 -12.01
C ASP A 269 -13.18 -4.52 -13.37
N TRP A 270 -11.90 -4.21 -13.60
CA TRP A 270 -11.38 -3.63 -14.85
C TRP A 270 -9.90 -4.02 -15.05
N GLY A 271 -9.45 -4.21 -16.29
CA GLY A 271 -8.04 -4.49 -16.59
C GLY A 271 -7.58 -5.89 -16.13
N ALA A 272 -6.27 -6.10 -16.08
CA ALA A 272 -5.69 -7.26 -15.40
C ALA A 272 -5.47 -6.89 -13.93
N MET A 273 -6.35 -7.35 -13.03
CA MET A 273 -6.14 -7.13 -11.60
C MET A 273 -5.16 -8.13 -11.04
N GLY A 274 -4.33 -7.67 -10.12
CA GLY A 274 -3.36 -8.48 -9.42
C GLY A 274 -2.01 -8.64 -10.14
N ILE A 275 -1.82 -8.02 -11.30
CA ILE A 275 -0.51 -7.94 -11.95
C ILE A 275 0.32 -6.81 -11.36
N VAL A 276 1.63 -6.93 -11.52
CA VAL A 276 2.59 -5.93 -11.11
C VAL A 276 3.15 -5.21 -12.33
N ASN A 277 3.22 -3.89 -12.24
CA ASN A 277 3.99 -3.00 -13.08
C ASN A 277 5.35 -2.77 -12.42
N LEU A 278 6.44 -3.06 -13.12
CA LEU A 278 7.77 -2.62 -12.71
C LEU A 278 7.91 -1.15 -13.12
N ARG A 279 8.14 -0.26 -12.15
CA ARG A 279 8.21 1.19 -12.40
C ARG A 279 9.64 1.72 -12.45
N PHE A 280 10.47 1.23 -11.55
CA PHE A 280 11.87 1.62 -11.44
C PHE A 280 12.73 0.43 -11.00
N ALA A 281 13.95 0.34 -11.53
CA ALA A 281 15.00 -0.54 -11.04
C ALA A 281 16.36 0.17 -11.08
N GLY A 282 17.01 0.34 -9.94
CA GLY A 282 18.26 1.08 -9.80
C GLY A 282 18.63 1.25 -8.32
N ASP A 283 19.77 1.83 -8.02
CA ASP A 283 20.32 1.91 -6.65
C ASP A 283 19.86 3.21 -5.96
N LEU A 284 18.69 3.19 -5.33
CA LEU A 284 18.05 4.37 -4.72
C LEU A 284 18.78 4.79 -3.45
N ASP A 285 19.15 3.83 -2.61
CA ASP A 285 19.81 4.09 -1.33
C ASP A 285 21.35 3.99 -1.37
N GLN A 286 21.90 3.70 -2.55
CA GLN A 286 23.33 3.78 -2.89
C GLN A 286 24.20 2.73 -2.21
N ASP A 287 23.62 1.56 -1.93
CA ASP A 287 24.33 0.41 -1.37
C ASP A 287 25.13 -0.39 -2.43
N GLY A 288 25.04 0.01 -3.71
CA GLY A 288 25.70 -0.65 -4.84
C GLY A 288 24.94 -1.85 -5.39
N LYS A 289 23.65 -2.03 -5.05
CA LYS A 289 22.75 -3.06 -5.58
C LYS A 289 21.42 -2.41 -6.03
N PRO A 290 20.66 -3.08 -6.91
CA PRO A 290 19.42 -2.50 -7.40
C PRO A 290 18.27 -2.65 -6.41
N ASP A 291 17.59 -1.54 -6.17
CA ASP A 291 16.29 -1.40 -5.54
C ASP A 291 15.18 -1.38 -6.59
N LEU A 292 13.94 -1.63 -6.16
CA LEU A 292 12.78 -1.72 -7.05
C LEU A 292 11.61 -0.87 -6.54
N VAL A 293 11.00 -0.14 -7.47
CA VAL A 293 9.64 0.40 -7.27
C VAL A 293 8.69 -0.42 -8.14
N LEU A 294 7.69 -1.00 -7.49
CA LEU A 294 6.62 -1.74 -8.16
C LEU A 294 5.29 -1.05 -7.92
N GLU A 295 4.38 -1.22 -8.85
CA GLU A 295 3.00 -0.83 -8.69
C GLU A 295 2.10 -2.03 -9.00
N ASN A 296 1.08 -2.30 -8.20
CA ASN A 296 0.06 -3.26 -8.56
C ASN A 296 -1.30 -2.57 -8.69
N SER A 297 -2.24 -3.20 -9.39
CA SER A 297 -3.66 -2.87 -9.28
C SER A 297 -4.34 -4.01 -8.52
N PHE A 298 -4.96 -3.72 -7.38
CA PHE A 298 -5.68 -4.72 -6.60
C PHE A 298 -7.00 -4.11 -6.09
N GLY A 299 -8.10 -4.83 -6.26
CA GLY A 299 -9.44 -4.28 -6.05
C GLY A 299 -9.68 -3.03 -6.88
N LYS A 300 -10.27 -2.01 -6.26
CA LYS A 300 -10.50 -0.67 -6.83
C LYS A 300 -9.30 0.28 -6.66
N GLY A 301 -8.10 -0.22 -6.37
CA GLY A 301 -6.95 0.62 -6.05
C GLY A 301 -5.64 0.20 -6.70
N TYR A 302 -4.68 1.11 -6.67
CA TYR A 302 -3.29 0.90 -7.03
C TYR A 302 -2.45 0.82 -5.78
N TYR A 303 -1.47 -0.08 -5.71
CA TYR A 303 -0.55 -0.11 -4.59
C TYR A 303 0.86 0.15 -5.07
N VAL A 304 1.58 1.00 -4.37
CA VAL A 304 3.01 1.24 -4.61
C VAL A 304 3.81 0.46 -3.59
N LEU A 305 4.81 -0.27 -4.08
CA LEU A 305 5.73 -1.07 -3.31
C LEU A 305 7.15 -0.53 -3.51
N LEU A 306 7.85 -0.30 -2.40
CA LEU A 306 9.29 -0.02 -2.41
C LEU A 306 10.02 -1.24 -1.85
N LEU A 307 10.94 -1.79 -2.64
CA LEU A 307 11.83 -2.85 -2.22
C LEU A 307 13.27 -2.35 -2.24
N LEU A 308 13.93 -2.38 -1.09
CA LEU A 308 15.33 -1.99 -0.95
C LEU A 308 16.22 -3.22 -0.77
N SER A 309 17.37 -3.17 -1.41
CA SER A 309 18.40 -4.20 -1.39
C SER A 309 19.30 -4.10 -0.15
N SER A 310 19.51 -2.89 0.38
CA SER A 310 20.24 -2.63 1.63
C SER A 310 19.55 -3.24 2.86
N GLU A 311 18.22 -3.30 2.82
CA GLU A 311 17.36 -3.83 3.88
C GLU A 311 17.15 -5.35 3.77
N ALA A 312 17.69 -5.99 2.73
CA ALA A 312 17.54 -7.42 2.51
C ALA A 312 18.24 -8.26 3.59
N GLU A 313 17.53 -9.25 4.13
CA GLU A 313 18.11 -10.24 5.01
C GLU A 313 19.10 -11.14 4.23
N LYS A 314 20.08 -11.73 4.94
CA LYS A 314 21.05 -12.63 4.31
C LYS A 314 20.36 -13.75 3.52
N GLY A 315 20.70 -13.86 2.23
CA GLY A 315 20.13 -14.84 1.31
C GLY A 315 18.92 -14.33 0.51
N TYR A 316 18.52 -13.08 0.71
CA TYR A 316 17.55 -12.38 -0.11
C TYR A 316 18.24 -11.25 -0.88
N LEU A 317 17.71 -10.93 -2.06
CA LEU A 317 18.18 -9.87 -2.95
C LEU A 317 17.60 -8.51 -2.58
N VAL A 318 16.34 -8.47 -2.15
CA VAL A 318 15.61 -7.25 -1.77
C VAL A 318 14.63 -7.54 -0.63
N LYS A 319 14.24 -6.51 0.12
CA LYS A 319 13.15 -6.56 1.12
C LYS A 319 12.10 -5.52 0.80
N LEU A 320 10.82 -5.91 0.89
CA LEU A 320 9.71 -4.95 0.85
C LEU A 320 9.78 -4.07 2.10
N VAL A 321 10.10 -2.80 1.92
CA VAL A 321 10.22 -1.82 3.01
C VAL A 321 9.00 -0.91 3.09
N TYR A 322 8.25 -0.74 2.00
CA TYR A 322 7.04 0.08 2.03
C TYR A 322 6.00 -0.47 1.07
N LEU A 323 4.74 -0.42 1.49
CA LEU A 323 3.58 -0.79 0.70
C LEU A 323 2.42 0.12 1.11
N LYS A 324 1.89 0.87 0.14
CA LYS A 324 0.74 1.75 0.34
C LYS A 324 -0.28 1.50 -0.76
N GLY A 325 -1.52 1.23 -0.35
CA GLY A 325 -2.67 1.24 -1.25
C GLY A 325 -3.21 2.65 -1.49
N MET A 326 -3.67 2.89 -2.71
CA MET A 326 -4.37 4.07 -3.18
C MET A 326 -5.67 3.57 -3.79
N SER A 327 -6.79 3.62 -3.08
CA SER A 327 -8.06 3.27 -3.73
C SER A 327 -8.57 4.44 -4.56
N CYS A 328 -9.06 4.15 -5.76
CA CYS A 328 -9.93 5.07 -6.48
C CYS A 328 -11.27 5.13 -5.73
N CYS A 329 -11.67 6.34 -5.31
CA CYS A 329 -13.06 6.62 -4.92
C CYS A 329 -13.98 6.48 -6.13
#